data_AF-X1K8V4-F1
#
_entry.id   AF-X1K8V4-F1
#
_cell.length_a   1.000
_cell.length_b   1.000
_cell.length_c   1.000
_cell.angle_alpha   90.00
_cell.angle_beta   90.00
_cell.angle_gamma   90.00
#
_symmetry.space_group_name_H-M   'P 1'
#
loop_
_entity.id
_entity.type
_entity.pdbx_description
1 polymer ?
#
loop_
_entity_poly.entity_id
_entity_poly.type
_entity_poly.pdbx_seq_one_letter_code
_entity_poly.pdbx_strand_id
1 'polypeptide(L)' 'DVKAKTTEEKMKVLRAYREEQYQKLCDAVYKRRGWDSNGVHTLETIKKLKIDCPEVVELVKKYQS' A
#
# COMPACT_ATOMS: atom_id res chain seq x y z
N ASP A 1 -12.67 -5.91 25.35
CA ASP A 1 -12.16 -5.84 26.73
C ASP A 1 -10.76 -6.48 26.79
N VAL A 2 -9.77 -5.77 27.32
CA VAL A 2 -8.36 -6.21 27.39
C VAL A 2 -7.98 -6.72 28.79
N LYS A 3 -8.88 -6.63 29.78
CA LYS A 3 -8.57 -6.95 31.18
C LYS A 3 -8.19 -8.42 31.42
N ALA A 4 -8.75 -9.34 30.63
CA ALA A 4 -8.48 -10.78 30.74
C ALA A 4 -7.29 -11.28 29.89
N LYS A 5 -6.59 -10.40 29.15
CA LYS A 5 -5.50 -10.80 28.23
C LYS A 5 -4.14 -10.79 28.91
N THR A 6 -3.28 -11.74 28.53
CA THR A 6 -1.85 -11.72 28.89
C THR A 6 -1.15 -10.53 28.23
N THR A 7 0.04 -10.19 28.72
CA THR A 7 0.84 -9.11 28.11
C THR A 7 1.14 -9.39 26.63
N GLU A 8 1.44 -10.64 26.28
CA GLU A 8 1.73 -11.05 24.90
C GLU A 8 0.53 -10.89 23.98
N GLU A 9 -0.66 -11.28 24.44
CA GLU A 9 -1.89 -11.11 23.69
C GLU A 9 -2.24 -9.64 23.48
N LYS A 10 -2.02 -8.80 24.50
CA LYS A 10 -2.19 -7.35 24.38
C LYS A 10 -1.24 -6.77 23.34
N MET A 11 0.04 -7.17 23.36
CA MET A 11 1.03 -6.72 22.37
C MET A 11 0.62 -7.13 20.95
N LYS A 12 0.15 -8.37 20.75
CA LYS A 12 -0.32 -8.87 19.46
C LYS A 12 -1.52 -8.07 18.93
N VAL A 13 -2.52 -7.82 19.78
CA VAL A 13 -3.71 -7.03 19.39
C VAL A 13 -3.30 -5.59 19.03
N LEU A 14 -2.45 -4.96 19.83
CA LEU A 14 -1.97 -3.61 19.55
C LEU A 14 -1.15 -3.54 18.26
N ARG A 15 -0.33 -4.56 17.97
CA ARG A 15 0.45 -4.64 16.73
C ARG A 15 -0.49 -4.72 15.53
N ALA A 16 -1.47 -5.64 15.56
CA ALA A 16 -2.45 -5.79 14.49
C ALA A 16 -3.24 -4.49 14.24
N TYR A 17 -3.69 -3.83 15.31
CA TYR A 17 -4.39 -2.56 15.19
C TYR A 17 -3.53 -1.47 14.53
N ARG A 18 -2.25 -1.35 14.92
CA ARG A 18 -1.33 -0.37 14.31
C ARG A 18 -1.06 -0.67 12.84
N GLU A 19 -0.87 -1.94 12.49
CA GLU A 19 -0.67 -2.36 11.10
C GLU A 19 -1.92 -2.09 10.24
N GLU A 20 -3.12 -2.30 10.79
CA GLU A 20 -4.37 -1.94 10.11
C GLU A 20 -4.48 -0.43 9.87
N GLN A 21 -4.14 0.41 10.86
CA GLN A 21 -4.16 1.86 10.67
C GLN A 21 -3.12 2.31 9.63
N TYR A 22 -1.94 1.70 9.64
CA TYR A 22 -0.90 1.95 8.65
C TYR A 22 -1.40 1.60 7.24
N GLN A 23 -2.02 0.43 7.06
CA GLN A 23 -2.55 0.01 5.76
C GLN A 23 -3.61 0.98 5.25
N LYS A 24 -4.54 1.43 6.10
CA LYS A 24 -5.55 2.44 5.72
C LYS A 24 -4.93 3.75 5.24
N LEU A 25 -3.85 4.20 5.89
CA LEU A 25 -3.10 5.37 5.45
C LEU A 25 -2.45 5.13 4.08
N CYS A 26 -1.79 3.99 3.89
CA CYS A 26 -1.20 3.61 2.61
C CYS A 26 -2.24 3.61 1.49
N ASP A 27 -3.38 2.94 1.68
CA ASP A 27 -4.45 2.86 0.69
C ASP A 27 -4.96 4.25 0.28
N ALA A 28 -5.17 5.14 1.26
CA ALA A 28 -5.61 6.51 1.02
C ALA A 28 -4.55 7.32 0.24
N VAL A 29 -3.27 7.15 0.56
CA VAL A 29 -2.16 7.83 -0.11
C VAL A 29 -1.97 7.31 -1.53
N TYR A 30 -1.99 5.99 -1.73
CA TYR A 30 -1.82 5.34 -3.02
C TYR A 30 -2.92 5.79 -3.98
N LYS A 31 -4.19 5.72 -3.53
CA LYS A 31 -5.32 6.21 -4.33
C LYS A 31 -5.17 7.69 -4.70
N ARG A 32 -4.77 8.55 -3.77
CA ARG A 32 -4.58 9.99 -4.03
C ARG A 32 -3.46 10.27 -5.04
N ARG A 33 -2.41 9.45 -5.05
CA ARG A 33 -1.27 9.59 -5.95
C ARG A 33 -1.42 8.87 -7.29
N GLY A 34 -2.52 8.13 -7.49
CA GLY A 34 -2.71 7.30 -8.67
C GLY A 34 -1.75 6.11 -8.69
N TRP A 35 -1.54 5.49 -7.53
CA TRP A 35 -0.83 4.23 -7.36
C TRP A 35 -1.82 3.08 -7.17
N ASP A 36 -1.41 1.87 -7.51
CA ASP A 36 -2.13 0.64 -7.22
C ASP A 36 -1.95 0.20 -5.75
N SER A 37 -2.61 -0.90 -5.37
CA SER A 37 -2.57 -1.46 -4.01
C SER A 37 -1.19 -1.97 -3.60
N ASN A 38 -0.28 -2.17 -4.55
CA ASN A 38 1.10 -2.60 -4.29
C ASN A 38 2.05 -1.41 -4.15
N GLY A 39 1.54 -0.17 -4.23
CA GLY A 39 2.33 1.04 -4.14
C GLY A 39 3.08 1.39 -5.43
N VAL A 40 2.66 0.84 -6.57
CA VAL A 40 3.26 1.12 -7.89
C VAL A 40 2.39 2.12 -8.65
N HIS A 41 3.01 3.03 -9.41
CA HIS A 41 2.27 4.04 -10.19
C HIS A 41 1.42 3.35 -11.27
N THR A 42 0.19 3.82 -11.50
CA THR A 42 -0.60 3.37 -12.66
C THR A 42 0.01 3.88 -13.96
N LEU A 43 -0.29 3.21 -15.08
CA LEU A 43 0.13 3.65 -16.41
C LEU A 43 -0.32 5.08 -16.74
N GLU A 44 -1.48 5.50 -16.23
CA GLU A 44 -1.96 6.88 -16.36
C GLU A 44 -1.02 7.86 -15.64
N THR A 45 -0.66 7.56 -14.39
CA THR A 45 0.25 8.41 -13.60
C THR A 45 1.65 8.45 -14.20
N ILE A 46 2.15 7.33 -14.72
CA ILE A 46 3.45 7.24 -15.42
C ILE A 46 3.48 8.18 -16.64
N LYS A 47 2.44 8.16 -17.48
CA LYS A 47 2.29 9.07 -18.63
C LYS A 47 2.19 10.53 -18.18
N LYS A 48 1.42 10.81 -17.13
CA LYS A 48 1.28 12.16 -16.56
C LYS A 48 2.61 12.72 -16.07
N LEU A 49 3.45 11.87 -15.48
CA LEU A 49 4.79 12.22 -14.99
C LEU A 49 5.86 12.22 -16.09
N LYS A 50 5.53 11.83 -17.33
CA LYS A 50 6.45 11.76 -18.48
C LYS A 50 7.66 10.84 -18.24
N ILE A 51 7.42 9.74 -17.55
CA ILE A 51 8.39 8.68 -17.27
C ILE A 51 8.02 7.37 -18.00
N ASP A 52 7.24 7.48 -19.06
CA ASP A 52 6.68 6.40 -19.87
C ASP A 52 7.66 5.84 -20.92
N CYS A 53 8.94 5.74 -20.57
CA CYS A 53 9.90 5.06 -21.45
C CYS A 53 9.48 3.59 -21.66
N PRO A 54 9.77 3.00 -22.85
CA PRO A 54 9.26 1.67 -23.21
C PRO A 54 9.57 0.59 -22.16
N GLU A 55 10.78 0.61 -21.60
CA GLU A 55 11.23 -0.31 -20.57
C GLU A 55 10.36 -0.24 -19.29
N VAL A 56 10.03 0.97 -18.82
CA VAL A 56 9.19 1.16 -17.63
C VAL A 56 7.77 0.70 -17.89
N VAL A 57 7.22 0.99 -19.08
CA VAL A 57 5.87 0.56 -19.44
C VAL A 57 5.77 -0.96 -19.55
N GLU A 58 6.77 -1.61 -20.14
CA GLU A 58 6.86 -3.07 -20.23
C GLU A 58 6.99 -3.70 -18.85
N LEU A 59 7.85 -3.16 -17.99
CA LEU A 59 8.03 -3.63 -16.63
C LEU A 59 6.72 -3.55 -15.83
N VAL A 60 6.05 -2.42 -15.90
CA VAL A 60 4.79 -2.21 -15.16
C VAL A 60 3.70 -3.14 -15.69
N LYS A 61 3.56 -3.32 -17.01
CA LYS A 61 2.61 -4.28 -17.58
C LYS A 61 2.91 -5.73 -17.22
N LYS A 62 4.18 -6.08 -17.05
CA LYS A 62 4.60 -7.45 -16.68
C LYS A 62 4.19 -7.81 -15.25
N TYR A 63 4.17 -6.84 -14.34
CA TYR A 63 3.96 -7.09 -12.91
C TYR A 63 2.66 -6.50 -12.35
N GLN A 64 1.95 -5.65 -13.07
CA GLN A 64 0.57 -5.28 -12.72
C GLN A 64 -0.36 -6.46 -12.99
N SER A 65 -0.87 -7.03 -11.90
CA SER A 65 -1.90 -8.08 -11.87
C SER A 65 -3.24 -7.48 -11.47
#